data_AF-F2JNX5-F1
#
_entry.id   AF-F2JNX5-F1
#
_cell.length_a   1.000
_cell.length_b   1.000
_cell.length_c   1.000
_cell.angle_alpha   90.00
_cell.angle_beta   90.00
_cell.angle_gamma   90.00
#
_symmetry.space_group_name_H-M   'P 1'
#
loop_
_entity.id
_entity.type
_entity.pdbx_description
1 polymer ?
#
loop_
_entity_poly.entity_id
_entity_poly.type
_entity_poly.pdbx_seq_one_letter_code
_entity_poly.pdbx_strand_id
1 'polypeptide(L)'
;MAMTEDEKKIKKIVKKTIADLEEIAIYKPQFNSTIQLYAETKYQYDILMKQFYESGCKVTEEYTNKAGFTNVRKTAIYLALETLRRDIINHENILGLTPAGLRKINEAELKGKKKKSRLIEALKSIEQNTS
;
A
#
# COMPACT_ATOMS: atom_id res chain seq x y z
N MET A 1 12.12 -26.77 5.52
CA MET A 1 12.40 -26.69 4.07
C MET A 1 13.13 -25.38 3.81
N ALA A 2 14.03 -25.34 2.83
CA ALA A 2 14.68 -24.08 2.43
C ALA A 2 13.68 -23.18 1.70
N MET A 3 13.77 -21.86 1.89
CA MET A 3 12.93 -20.90 1.16
C MET A 3 13.20 -20.95 -0.35
N THR A 4 12.13 -20.81 -1.14
CA THR A 4 12.20 -20.67 -2.61
C THR A 4 12.77 -19.31 -3.01
N GLU A 5 13.19 -19.16 -4.27
CA GLU A 5 13.67 -17.87 -4.79
C GLU A 5 12.59 -16.79 -4.78
N ASP A 6 11.33 -17.16 -5.03
CA ASP A 6 10.19 -16.24 -4.99
C ASP A 6 9.95 -15.74 -3.57
N GLU A 7 9.96 -16.65 -2.58
CA GLU A 7 9.85 -16.29 -1.16
C GLU A 7 11.00 -15.37 -0.71
N LYS A 8 12.22 -15.58 -1.22
CA LYS A 8 13.36 -14.69 -0.93
C LYS A 8 13.14 -13.28 -1.46
N LYS A 9 12.62 -13.14 -2.68
CA LYS A 9 12.30 -11.82 -3.27
C LYS A 9 11.18 -11.12 -2.50
N ILE A 10 10.11 -11.83 -2.18
CA ILE A 10 9.01 -11.29 -1.35
C ILE A 10 9.54 -10.84 0.01
N LYS A 11 10.34 -11.66 0.69
CA LYS A 11 10.96 -11.32 1.98
C LYS A 11 11.84 -10.08 1.90
N LYS A 12 12.53 -9.85 0.78
CA LYS A 12 13.32 -8.63 0.56
C LYS A 12 12.41 -7.40 0.49
N ILE A 13 11.28 -7.49 -0.21
CA ILE A 13 10.29 -6.41 -0.29
C ILE A 13 9.69 -6.14 1.10
N VAL A 14 9.30 -7.18 1.85
CA VAL A 14 8.81 -7.04 3.23
C VAL A 14 9.81 -6.28 4.11
N LYS A 15 11.07 -6.70 4.12
CA LYS A 15 12.13 -6.05 4.91
C LYS A 15 12.30 -4.58 4.54
N LYS A 16 12.29 -4.27 3.24
CA LYS A 16 12.36 -2.89 2.78
C LYS A 16 11.16 -2.08 3.27
N THR A 17 9.94 -2.60 3.11
CA THR A 17 8.73 -1.93 3.55
C THR A 17 8.74 -1.66 5.06
N ILE A 18 9.21 -2.61 5.88
CA ILE A 18 9.35 -2.40 7.33
C ILE A 18 10.34 -1.26 7.61
N ALA A 19 11.51 -1.28 6.96
CA ALA A 19 12.51 -0.21 7.13
C ALA A 19 11.96 1.17 6.73
N ASP A 20 11.27 1.25 5.59
CA ASP A 20 10.64 2.49 5.12
C ASP A 20 9.57 2.99 6.12
N LEU A 21 8.84 2.09 6.80
CA LEU A 21 7.85 2.43 7.84
C LEU A 21 8.47 2.81 9.19
N GLU A 22 9.60 2.21 9.55
CA GLU A 22 10.36 2.53 10.74
C GLU A 22 11.00 3.92 10.62
N GLU A 23 11.49 4.29 9.44
CA GLU A 23 12.06 5.61 9.15
C GLU A 23 11.07 6.75 9.41
N ILE A 24 9.78 6.52 9.11
CA ILE A 24 8.69 7.47 9.36
C ILE A 24 7.97 7.24 10.69
N ALA A 25 8.51 6.39 11.57
CA ALA A 25 8.00 6.06 12.90
C ALA A 25 6.53 5.57 12.93
N ILE A 26 6.07 4.91 11.86
CA ILE A 26 4.69 4.39 11.74
C ILE A 26 4.60 2.90 12.02
N TYR A 27 5.69 2.15 11.85
CA TYR A 27 5.65 0.70 11.94
C TYR A 27 5.02 0.18 13.25
N LYS A 28 4.06 -0.73 13.10
CA LYS A 28 3.42 -1.48 14.20
C LYS A 28 3.22 -2.93 13.75
N PRO A 29 3.35 -3.95 14.63
CA PRO A 29 3.20 -5.35 14.25
C PRO A 29 1.85 -5.71 13.61
N GLN A 30 0.81 -4.93 13.90
CA GLN A 30 -0.52 -5.08 13.29
C GLN A 30 -0.51 -4.88 11.77
N PHE A 31 0.51 -4.22 11.22
CA PHE A 31 0.66 -4.04 9.78
C PHE A 31 1.32 -5.23 9.07
N ASN A 32 1.87 -6.21 9.80
CA ASN A 32 2.65 -7.30 9.20
C ASN A 32 1.89 -8.07 8.10
N SER A 33 0.60 -8.34 8.30
CA SER A 33 -0.22 -9.01 7.28
C SER A 33 -0.40 -8.14 6.02
N THR A 34 -0.60 -6.83 6.20
CA THR A 34 -0.74 -5.87 5.10
C THR A 34 0.59 -5.67 4.37
N ILE A 35 1.70 -5.64 5.09
CA ILE A 35 3.06 -5.55 4.53
C ILE A 35 3.37 -6.81 3.70
N GLN A 36 3.03 -8.00 4.21
CA GLN A 36 3.20 -9.26 3.50
C GLN A 36 2.38 -9.27 2.20
N LEU A 37 1.09 -8.93 2.28
CA LEU A 37 0.21 -8.86 1.11
C LEU A 37 0.74 -7.87 0.08
N TYR A 38 1.12 -6.66 0.52
CA TYR A 38 1.73 -5.65 -0.35
C TYR A 38 2.98 -6.16 -1.06
N ALA A 39 3.86 -6.87 -0.35
CA ALA A 39 5.06 -7.45 -0.93
C ALA A 39 4.76 -8.51 -1.99
N GLU A 40 3.78 -9.37 -1.74
CA GLU A 40 3.30 -10.36 -2.71
C GLU A 40 2.68 -9.68 -3.95
N THR A 41 1.86 -8.65 -3.75
CA THR A 41 1.26 -7.86 -4.85
C THR A 41 2.33 -7.18 -5.70
N LYS A 42 3.35 -6.54 -5.09
CA LYS A 42 4.48 -5.96 -5.84
C LYS A 42 5.24 -7.03 -6.60
N TYR A 43 5.48 -8.18 -5.98
CA TYR A 43 6.20 -9.27 -6.65
C TYR A 43 5.45 -9.79 -7.89
N GLN A 44 4.14 -10.01 -7.76
CA GLN A 44 3.27 -10.39 -8.88
C GLN A 44 3.25 -9.32 -9.98
N TYR A 45 3.22 -8.04 -9.59
CA TYR A 45 3.30 -6.92 -10.52
C TYR A 45 4.60 -6.97 -11.34
N ASP A 46 5.74 -7.19 -10.70
CA ASP A 46 7.04 -7.27 -11.39
C ASP A 46 7.08 -8.43 -12.40
N ILE A 47 6.52 -9.59 -12.04
CA ILE A 47 6.38 -10.74 -12.95
C ILE A 47 5.51 -10.39 -14.15
N LEU A 48 4.31 -9.85 -13.92
CA LEU A 48 3.39 -9.51 -15.01
C LEU A 48 3.91 -8.37 -15.87
N MET A 49 4.64 -7.42 -15.30
CA MET A 49 5.24 -6.33 -16.07
C MET A 49 6.32 -6.86 -17.01
N LYS A 50 7.13 -7.83 -16.56
CA LYS A 50 8.09 -8.53 -17.44
C LYS A 50 7.37 -9.23 -18.59
N GLN A 51 6.32 -10.00 -18.31
CA GLN A 51 5.51 -10.66 -19.36
C GLN A 51 4.85 -9.66 -20.31
N PHE A 52 4.41 -8.51 -19.79
CA PHE A 52 3.82 -7.45 -20.60
C PHE A 52 4.84 -6.85 -21.56
N TYR A 53 6.08 -6.60 -21.11
CA TYR A 53 7.15 -6.16 -22.00
C TYR A 53 7.49 -7.21 -23.06
N GLU A 54 7.60 -8.49 -22.68
CA GLU A 54 7.84 -9.61 -23.61
C GLU A 54 6.71 -9.76 -24.64
N SER A 55 5.47 -9.40 -24.28
CA SER A 55 4.32 -9.39 -25.19
C SER A 55 4.34 -8.25 -26.24
N GLY A 56 5.29 -7.31 -26.11
CA GLY A 56 5.33 -6.08 -26.90
C GLY A 56 4.36 -5.01 -26.40
N CYS A 57 4.06 -5.02 -25.10
CA CYS A 57 3.15 -4.07 -24.45
C CYS A 57 1.74 -4.03 -25.06
N LYS A 58 1.22 -5.18 -25.51
CA LYS A 58 -0.09 -5.25 -26.15
C LYS A 58 -1.22 -4.95 -25.18
N VAL A 59 -1.86 -3.82 -25.38
CA VAL A 59 -3.00 -3.38 -24.55
C VAL A 59 -4.29 -4.05 -24.99
N THR A 60 -4.45 -4.34 -26.28
CA THR A 60 -5.66 -4.91 -26.86
C THR A 60 -5.39 -6.18 -27.66
N GLU A 61 -6.41 -7.02 -27.77
CA GLU A 61 -6.45 -8.23 -28.60
C GLU A 61 -7.82 -8.37 -29.27
N GLU A 62 -7.85 -9.01 -30.42
CA GLU A 62 -9.09 -9.48 -31.03
C GLU A 62 -9.60 -10.71 -30.28
N TYR A 63 -10.91 -10.74 -30.06
CA TYR A 63 -11.59 -11.84 -29.41
C TYR A 63 -12.88 -12.17 -30.14
N THR A 64 -12.95 -13.40 -30.64
CA THR A 64 -14.17 -13.95 -31.25
C THR A 64 -14.95 -14.71 -30.20
N ASN A 65 -16.20 -14.32 -29.99
CA ASN A 65 -17.09 -14.99 -29.04
C ASN A 65 -17.66 -16.31 -29.62
N LYS A 66 -18.37 -17.09 -28.78
CA LYS A 66 -18.98 -18.36 -29.19
C LYS A 66 -20.02 -18.23 -30.32
N ALA A 67 -20.55 -17.04 -30.55
CA ALA A 67 -21.51 -16.74 -31.60
C ALA A 67 -20.84 -16.24 -32.91
N GLY A 68 -19.51 -16.24 -32.97
CA GLY A 68 -18.74 -15.87 -34.16
C GLY A 68 -18.47 -14.37 -34.33
N PHE A 69 -18.90 -13.53 -33.39
CA PHE A 69 -18.63 -12.08 -33.46
C PHE A 69 -17.24 -11.76 -32.92
N THR A 70 -16.41 -11.11 -33.75
CA THR A 70 -15.07 -10.62 -33.37
C THR A 70 -15.16 -9.18 -32.85
N ASN A 71 -14.60 -8.95 -31.66
CA ASN A 71 -14.49 -7.63 -31.04
C ASN A 71 -13.05 -7.39 -30.57
N VAL A 72 -12.68 -6.12 -30.43
CA VAL A 72 -11.42 -5.74 -29.76
C VAL A 72 -11.68 -5.59 -28.26
N ARG A 73 -10.82 -6.20 -27.43
CA ARG A 73 -10.86 -6.07 -25.97
C ARG A 73 -9.47 -5.83 -25.40
N LYS A 74 -9.39 -5.46 -24.12
CA LYS A 74 -8.11 -5.39 -23.39
C LYS A 74 -7.53 -6.79 -23.18
N THR A 75 -6.20 -6.91 -23.24
CA THR A 75 -5.51 -8.17 -22.91
C THR A 75 -5.66 -8.49 -21.42
N ALA A 76 -5.65 -9.78 -21.09
CA ALA A 76 -5.76 -10.24 -19.69
C ALA A 76 -4.60 -9.70 -18.81
N ILE A 77 -3.37 -9.69 -19.34
CA ILE A 77 -2.19 -9.16 -18.64
C ILE A 77 -2.37 -7.67 -18.35
N TYR A 78 -2.82 -6.89 -19.34
CA TYR A 78 -3.02 -5.46 -19.15
C TYR A 78 -4.10 -5.17 -18.09
N LEU A 79 -5.22 -5.91 -18.11
CA LEU A 79 -6.27 -5.82 -17.09
C LEU A 79 -5.73 -6.16 -15.68
N ALA A 80 -4.96 -7.25 -15.56
CA ALA A 80 -4.35 -7.63 -14.28
C ALA A 80 -3.39 -6.55 -13.76
N LEU A 81 -2.58 -5.94 -14.64
CA LEU A 81 -1.70 -4.83 -14.28
C LEU A 81 -2.46 -3.58 -13.84
N GLU A 82 -3.59 -3.24 -14.48
CA GLU A 82 -4.46 -2.13 -14.03
C GLU A 82 -5.01 -2.37 -12.61
N THR A 83 -5.34 -3.61 -12.27
CA THR A 83 -5.79 -3.98 -10.92
C THR A 83 -4.63 -3.90 -9.92
N LEU A 84 -3.51 -4.56 -10.19
CA LEU A 84 -2.34 -4.57 -9.28
C LEU A 84 -1.80 -3.17 -9.01
N ARG A 85 -1.75 -2.28 -10.00
CA ARG A 85 -1.33 -0.88 -9.78
C ARG A 85 -2.22 -0.15 -8.79
N ARG A 86 -3.53 -0.38 -8.86
CA ARG A 86 -4.51 0.23 -7.96
C ARG A 86 -4.38 -0.34 -6.56
N ASP A 87 -4.19 -1.65 -6.44
CA ASP A 87 -4.00 -2.33 -5.16
C ASP A 87 -2.70 -1.91 -4.48
N ILE A 88 -1.60 -1.79 -5.24
CA ILE A 88 -0.31 -1.26 -4.77
C ILE A 88 -0.49 0.16 -4.18
N ILE A 89 -1.11 1.08 -4.93
CA ILE A 89 -1.35 2.45 -4.46
C ILE A 89 -2.25 2.45 -3.20
N ASN A 90 -3.27 1.57 -3.16
CA ASN A 90 -4.13 1.42 -1.98
C ASN A 90 -3.34 0.94 -0.76
N HIS A 91 -2.49 -0.08 -0.90
CA HIS A 91 -1.64 -0.56 0.19
C HIS A 91 -0.64 0.50 0.65
N GLU A 92 0.01 1.23 -0.28
CA GLU A 92 0.92 2.33 0.06
C GLU A 92 0.19 3.43 0.84
N ASN A 93 -1.05 3.77 0.45
CA ASN A 93 -1.89 4.71 1.20
C ASN A 93 -2.25 4.20 2.60
N ILE A 94 -2.62 2.92 2.74
CA ILE A 94 -2.97 2.30 4.03
C ILE A 94 -1.76 2.26 4.97
N LEU A 95 -0.58 1.92 4.44
CA LEU A 95 0.66 1.83 5.19
C LEU A 95 1.26 3.22 5.48
N GLY A 96 0.75 4.29 4.88
CA GLY A 96 1.28 5.64 5.09
C GLY A 96 2.55 5.96 4.29
N LEU A 97 2.86 5.15 3.28
CA LEU A 97 4.02 5.34 2.40
C LEU A 97 3.80 6.40 1.32
N THR A 98 2.60 6.99 1.26
CA THR A 98 2.29 8.15 0.42
C THR A 98 2.05 9.39 1.29
N PRO A 99 2.22 10.61 0.76
CA PRO A 99 1.87 11.83 1.49
C PRO A 99 0.40 11.85 1.96
N ALA A 100 -0.51 11.31 1.14
CA ALA A 100 -1.92 11.24 1.48
C ALA A 100 -2.21 10.23 2.60
N GLY A 101 -1.55 9.06 2.56
CA GLY A 101 -1.64 8.03 3.60
C GLY A 101 -1.05 8.52 4.93
N LEU A 102 0.16 9.08 4.87
CA LEU A 102 0.86 9.65 6.03
C LEU A 102 0.01 10.71 6.74
N ARG A 103 -0.58 11.64 5.97
CA ARG A 103 -1.47 12.66 6.51
C ARG A 103 -2.67 12.04 7.24
N LYS A 104 -3.30 11.01 6.68
CA LYS A 104 -4.45 10.33 7.31
C LYS A 104 -4.08 9.65 8.62
N ILE A 105 -2.93 8.98 8.67
CA ILE A 105 -2.43 8.35 9.90
C ILE A 105 -2.17 9.41 10.98
N ASN A 106 -1.47 10.48 10.63
CA ASN A 106 -1.17 11.59 11.55
C ASN A 106 -2.45 12.24 12.09
N GLU A 107 -3.45 12.49 11.23
CA GLU A 107 -4.75 13.03 11.65
C GLU A 107 -5.50 12.09 12.60
N ALA A 108 -5.46 10.78 12.35
CA ALA A 108 -6.08 9.78 13.23
C ALA A 108 -5.40 9.76 14.61
N GLU A 109 -4.07 9.80 14.66
CA GLU A 109 -3.32 9.86 15.92
C GLU A 109 -3.58 11.17 16.69
N LEU A 110 -3.70 12.30 15.99
CA LEU A 110 -4.03 13.60 16.58
C LEU A 110 -5.46 13.65 17.16
N LYS A 111 -6.42 12.95 16.54
CA LYS A 111 -7.80 12.82 17.07
C LYS A 111 -7.88 11.87 18.27
N GLY A 112 -7.05 10.82 18.28
CA GLY A 112 -6.99 9.84 19.38
C GLY A 112 -6.35 10.38 20.65
N LYS A 113 -5.39 11.31 20.53
CA LYS A 113 -4.92 12.10 21.67
C LYS A 113 -6.01 13.11 22.00
N LYS A 114 -6.82 12.86 23.05
CA LYS A 114 -7.67 13.89 23.66
C LYS A 114 -6.81 15.14 23.80
N LYS A 115 -7.06 16.19 23.00
CA LYS A 115 -6.39 17.47 23.19
C LYS A 115 -6.55 17.80 24.67
N LYS A 116 -5.45 17.84 25.43
CA LYS A 116 -5.47 18.49 26.74
C LYS A 116 -6.08 19.86 26.44
N SER A 117 -7.28 20.08 26.96
CA SER A 117 -8.02 21.29 26.64
C SER A 117 -7.13 22.45 27.06
N ARG A 118 -6.82 23.37 26.14
CA ARG A 118 -6.08 24.61 26.48
C ARG A 118 -6.75 25.35 27.64
N LEU A 119 -8.06 25.14 27.79
CA LEU A 119 -8.88 25.63 28.89
C LEU A 119 -8.52 24.98 30.24
N ILE A 120 -8.26 23.67 30.27
CA ILE A 120 -7.79 22.95 31.48
C ILE A 120 -6.38 23.39 31.85
N GLU A 121 -5.53 23.67 30.86
CA GLU A 121 -4.16 24.16 31.07
C GLU A 121 -4.16 25.60 31.61
N ALA A 122 -5.01 26.46 31.06
CA ALA A 122 -5.23 27.81 31.56
C ALA A 122 -5.80 27.82 33.00
N LEU A 123 -6.77 26.95 33.30
CA LEU A 123 -7.34 26.83 34.65
C LEU A 123 -6.27 26.41 35.69
N LYS A 124 -5.43 25.43 35.37
CA LYS A 124 -4.31 25.02 36.25
C LYS A 124 -3.31 26.14 36.49
N SER A 125 -3.01 26.94 35.45
CA SER A 125 -2.08 28.07 35.58
C SER A 125 -2.64 29.20 36.45
N ILE A 126 -3.96 29.32 36.57
CA ILE A 126 -4.62 30.28 37.46
C ILE A 126 -4.59 29.75 38.89
N GLU A 127 -4.96 28.49 39.13
CA GLU A 127 -4.95 27.88 40.48
C GLU A 127 -3.56 27.89 41.15
N GLN A 128 -2.48 27.77 40.38
CA GLN A 128 -1.11 27.81 40.90
C GLN A 128 -0.59 29.22 41.22
N ASN A 129 -1.24 30.27 40.72
CA ASN A 129 -0.88 31.67 41.00
C ASN A 129 -1.68 32.28 42.16
N THR A 130 -2.70 31.59 42.66
CA THR A 130 -3.54 32.00 43.79
C THR A 130 -3.24 31.26 45.10
N SER A 131 -2.21 30.40 45.12
CA SER A 131 -1.66 29.76 46.33
C SER A 131 -0.33 30.39 46.72
#